data_AF-A0A436DVF0-F1
#
_entry.id   AF-A0A436DVF0-F1
#
_cell.length_a   1.000
_cell.length_b   1.000
_cell.length_c   1.000
_cell.angle_alpha   90.00
_cell.angle_beta   90.00
_cell.angle_gamma   90.00
#
_symmetry.space_group_name_H-M   'P 1'
#
loop_
_entity.id
_entity.type
_entity.pdbx_description
1 polymer ?
#
loop_
_entity_poly.entity_id
_entity_poly.type
_entity_poly.pdbx_seq_one_letter_code
_entity_poly.pdbx_strand_id
1 'polypeptide(L)'
;HEPVGVVGIVAPDSSPLLGLISLVAPALAMGNTVVAVPSERYPLLATDLYQVIEYSDIPSGAINIVTGRSAELAGVLAKHDDVDGLWVFADAETCAKAEAESIGNLKRVWSGNGRSLDWASDEAAGDAFLRRAVEVKNVWVPYGD
;
A
#
# COMPACT_ATOMS: atom_id res chain seq x y z
N HIS A 1 -6.50 11.58 13.74
CA HIS A 1 -5.72 10.69 12.89
C HIS A 1 -4.89 11.52 11.94
N GLU A 2 -3.66 11.10 11.67
CA GLU A 2 -2.80 11.68 10.63
C GLU A 2 -2.40 10.57 9.64
N PRO A 3 -2.05 10.90 8.38
CA PRO A 3 -1.56 9.90 7.43
C PRO A 3 -0.31 9.20 7.95
N VAL A 4 -0.05 7.99 7.46
CA VAL A 4 1.22 7.29 7.68
C VAL A 4 2.38 8.04 7.00
N GLY A 5 2.15 8.57 5.79
CA GLY A 5 3.16 9.25 4.99
C GLY A 5 3.32 8.61 3.62
N VAL A 6 4.52 8.12 3.30
CA VAL A 6 4.82 7.37 2.08
C VAL A 6 4.54 5.88 2.29
N VAL A 7 3.61 5.33 1.50
CA VAL A 7 3.21 3.92 1.60
C VAL A 7 3.62 3.16 0.33
N GLY A 8 4.49 2.16 0.50
CA GLY A 8 4.76 1.16 -0.52
C GLY A 8 3.66 0.10 -0.54
N ILE A 9 3.15 -0.26 -1.72
CA ILE A 9 2.09 -1.26 -1.87
C ILE A 9 2.53 -2.29 -2.92
N VAL A 10 2.55 -3.57 -2.56
CA VAL A 10 2.75 -4.69 -3.49
C VAL A 10 1.42 -5.44 -3.61
N ALA A 11 0.80 -5.33 -4.78
CA ALA A 11 -0.52 -5.85 -5.06
C ALA A 11 -0.46 -7.33 -5.51
N PRO A 12 -1.54 -8.11 -5.29
CA PRO A 12 -1.58 -9.53 -5.60
C PRO A 12 -1.81 -9.81 -7.09
N ASP A 13 -1.40 -11.01 -7.53
CA ASP A 13 -1.70 -11.52 -8.87
C ASP A 13 -3.13 -12.08 -9.01
N SER A 14 -3.81 -12.41 -7.91
CA SER A 14 -5.14 -13.07 -7.94
C SER A 14 -6.27 -12.16 -8.41
N SER A 15 -6.17 -10.85 -8.16
CA SER A 15 -7.12 -9.85 -8.65
C SER A 15 -6.36 -8.57 -9.02
N PRO A 16 -5.70 -8.54 -10.20
CA PRO A 16 -4.67 -7.55 -10.51
C PRO A 16 -5.13 -6.09 -10.41
N LEU A 17 -6.35 -5.79 -10.89
CA LEU A 17 -6.92 -4.45 -10.82
C LEU A 17 -7.64 -4.20 -9.49
N LEU A 18 -8.54 -5.11 -9.10
CA LEU A 18 -9.35 -4.92 -7.89
C LEU A 18 -8.49 -4.89 -6.63
N GLY A 19 -7.55 -5.83 -6.47
CA GLY A 19 -6.63 -5.85 -5.33
C GLY A 19 -5.74 -4.60 -5.29
N LEU A 20 -5.26 -4.13 -6.45
CA LEU A 20 -4.51 -2.87 -6.53
C LEU A 20 -5.35 -1.68 -6.04
N ILE A 21 -6.56 -1.50 -6.58
CA ILE A 21 -7.44 -0.38 -6.23
C ILE A 21 -7.89 -0.46 -4.77
N SER A 22 -8.24 -1.65 -4.28
CA SER A 22 -8.65 -1.86 -2.88
C SER A 22 -7.57 -1.49 -1.88
N LEU A 23 -6.29 -1.56 -2.26
CA LEU A 23 -5.17 -1.13 -1.42
C LEU A 23 -4.85 0.36 -1.62
N VAL A 24 -4.78 0.82 -2.87
CA VAL A 24 -4.39 2.20 -3.20
C VAL A 24 -5.43 3.23 -2.76
N ALA A 25 -6.71 2.97 -3.04
CA ALA A 25 -7.79 3.93 -2.78
C ALA A 25 -7.88 4.36 -1.30
N PRO A 26 -7.90 3.46 -0.29
CA PRO A 26 -7.93 3.89 1.11
C PRO A 26 -6.64 4.59 1.55
N ALA A 27 -5.48 4.22 1.00
CA ALA A 27 -4.22 4.91 1.31
C ALA A 27 -4.28 6.38 0.85
N LEU A 28 -4.69 6.62 -0.40
CA LEU A 28 -4.87 7.96 -0.95
C LEU A 28 -5.96 8.74 -0.21
N ALA A 29 -7.09 8.11 0.09
CA ALA A 29 -8.22 8.75 0.79
C ALA A 29 -7.83 9.28 2.18
N MET A 30 -6.88 8.62 2.85
CA MET A 30 -6.37 9.07 4.16
C MET A 30 -5.20 10.07 4.06
N GLY A 31 -4.84 10.50 2.85
CA GLY A 31 -3.82 11.53 2.61
C GLY A 31 -2.39 11.00 2.50
N ASN A 32 -2.20 9.71 2.25
CA ASN A 32 -0.88 9.13 2.00
C ASN A 32 -0.46 9.31 0.55
N THR A 33 0.85 9.35 0.30
CA THR A 33 1.42 9.17 -1.05
C THR A 33 1.78 7.71 -1.25
N VAL A 34 1.56 7.18 -2.45
CA VAL A 34 1.66 5.75 -2.72
C VAL A 34 2.70 5.43 -3.80
N VAL A 35 3.54 4.43 -3.53
CA VAL A 35 4.35 3.73 -4.54
C VAL A 35 3.79 2.32 -4.70
N ALA A 36 3.06 2.09 -5.78
CA ALA A 36 2.36 0.84 -6.05
C ALA A 36 3.14 -0.04 -7.04
N VAL A 37 3.37 -1.28 -6.64
CA VAL A 37 3.87 -2.37 -7.47
C VAL A 37 2.66 -3.24 -7.81
N PRO A 38 2.16 -3.20 -9.06
CA PRO A 38 1.00 -3.97 -9.46
C PRO A 38 1.38 -5.44 -9.69
N SER A 39 0.41 -6.26 -10.08
CA SER A 39 0.64 -7.67 -10.48
C SER A 39 1.79 -7.80 -11.48
N GLU A 40 2.79 -8.63 -11.16
CA GLU A 40 3.90 -8.98 -12.04
C GLU A 40 3.39 -9.77 -13.25
N ARG A 41 2.37 -10.61 -13.02
CA ARG A 41 1.81 -11.49 -14.05
C ARG A 41 0.90 -10.76 -15.04
N TYR A 42 0.18 -9.74 -14.57
CA TYR A 42 -0.81 -9.00 -15.35
C TYR A 42 -0.61 -7.48 -15.26
N PRO A 43 0.57 -6.94 -15.60
CA PRO A 43 0.92 -5.54 -15.35
C PRO A 43 0.17 -4.56 -16.24
N LEU A 44 -0.30 -4.99 -17.42
CA LEU A 44 -0.97 -4.13 -18.40
C LEU A 44 -2.27 -3.51 -17.88
N LEU A 45 -2.96 -4.19 -16.96
CA LEU A 45 -4.16 -3.64 -16.31
C LEU A 45 -3.85 -2.40 -15.48
N ALA A 46 -2.68 -2.36 -14.85
CA ALA A 46 -2.22 -1.18 -14.11
C ALA A 46 -1.73 -0.07 -15.05
N THR A 47 -1.23 -0.41 -16.25
CA THR A 47 -0.81 0.61 -17.22
C THR A 47 -2.00 1.32 -17.86
N ASP A 48 -3.12 0.64 -18.06
CA ASP A 48 -4.36 1.29 -18.55
C ASP A 48 -4.93 2.26 -17.50
N LEU A 49 -4.71 1.98 -16.21
CA LEU A 49 -5.10 2.86 -15.12
C LEU A 49 -4.37 4.22 -15.16
N TYR A 50 -3.21 4.32 -15.81
CA TYR A 50 -2.49 5.59 -15.94
C TYR A 50 -3.34 6.67 -16.59
N GLN A 51 -4.08 6.33 -17.65
CA GLN A 51 -4.94 7.30 -18.31
C GLN A 51 -6.03 7.78 -17.36
N VAL A 52 -6.64 6.87 -16.61
CA VAL A 52 -7.68 7.23 -15.63
C VAL A 52 -7.11 8.18 -14.56
N ILE A 53 -5.93 7.88 -14.02
CA ILE A 53 -5.26 8.72 -13.01
C ILE A 53 -4.95 10.11 -13.57
N GLU A 54 -4.41 10.17 -14.80
CA GLU A 54 -4.03 11.42 -15.46
C GLU A 54 -5.23 12.34 -15.72
N TYR A 55 -6.38 11.76 -16.10
CA TYR A 55 -7.62 12.52 -16.30
C TYR A 55 -8.40 12.80 -15.01
N SER A 56 -7.97 12.30 -13.85
CA SER A 56 -8.67 12.47 -12.57
C SER A 56 -8.14 13.62 -11.71
N ASP A 57 -7.28 14.49 -12.26
CA ASP A 57 -6.67 15.63 -11.55
C ASP A 57 -5.96 15.23 -10.24
N ILE A 58 -5.40 14.02 -10.20
CA ILE A 58 -4.64 13.54 -9.04
C ILE A 58 -3.31 14.31 -8.98
N PRO A 59 -2.94 14.90 -7.81
CA PRO A 59 -1.67 15.61 -7.68
C PRO A 59 -0.47 14.74 -8.06
N SER A 60 0.49 15.35 -8.75
CA SER A 60 1.74 14.66 -9.12
C SER A 60 2.43 14.09 -7.88
N GLY A 61 2.86 12.83 -7.98
CA GLY A 61 3.51 12.11 -6.90
C GLY A 61 2.56 11.50 -5.85
N ALA A 62 1.25 11.79 -5.88
CA ALA A 62 0.29 11.17 -4.96
C ALA A 62 0.20 9.65 -5.18
N ILE A 63 0.21 9.21 -6.43
CA ILE A 63 0.33 7.79 -6.81
C ILE A 63 1.42 7.63 -7.86
N ASN A 64 2.30 6.65 -7.62
CA ASN A 64 3.37 6.26 -8.53
C ASN A 64 3.26 4.75 -8.73
N ILE A 65 3.20 4.28 -9.97
CA ILE A 65 3.11 2.84 -10.26
C ILE A 65 4.42 2.39 -10.89
N VAL A 66 4.99 1.31 -10.36
CA VAL A 66 6.25 0.72 -10.83
C VAL A 66 6.02 -0.75 -11.15
N THR A 67 6.04 -1.11 -12.43
CA THR A 67 5.91 -2.49 -12.88
C THR A 67 7.27 -3.20 -12.83
N GLY A 68 7.28 -4.50 -12.52
CA GLY A 68 8.50 -5.29 -12.45
C GLY A 68 8.31 -6.54 -11.62
N ARG A 69 9.42 -7.12 -11.16
CA ARG A 69 9.41 -8.32 -10.32
C ARG A 69 8.97 -7.97 -8.90
N SER A 70 7.84 -8.50 -8.46
CA SER A 70 7.24 -8.13 -7.18
C SER A 70 8.17 -8.44 -6.01
N ALA A 71 8.86 -9.58 -6.03
CA ALA A 71 9.78 -9.99 -4.98
C ALA A 71 11.02 -9.08 -4.86
N GLU A 72 11.53 -8.59 -5.99
CA GLU A 72 12.69 -7.68 -6.02
C GLU A 72 12.27 -6.29 -5.52
N LEU A 73 11.17 -5.75 -6.04
CA LEU A 73 10.66 -4.43 -5.68
C LEU A 73 10.17 -4.37 -4.23
N ALA A 74 9.55 -5.44 -3.72
CA ALA A 74 9.16 -5.54 -2.31
C ALA A 74 10.38 -5.40 -1.38
N GLY A 75 11.49 -6.07 -1.70
CA GLY A 75 12.73 -5.97 -0.92
C GLY A 75 13.37 -4.58 -0.98
N VAL A 76 13.28 -3.89 -2.13
CA VAL A 76 13.74 -2.50 -2.27
C VAL A 76 12.90 -1.57 -1.39
N LEU A 77 11.56 -1.66 -1.47
CA LEU A 77 10.65 -0.85 -0.65
C LEU A 77 10.82 -1.15 0.85
N ALA A 78 11.04 -2.41 1.23
CA ALA A 78 11.31 -2.81 2.60
C ALA A 78 12.58 -2.18 3.16
N LYS A 79 13.63 -2.04 2.36
CA LYS A 79 14.91 -1.43 2.78
C LYS A 79 14.95 0.09 2.70
N HIS A 80 13.97 0.72 2.07
CA HIS A 80 13.99 2.16 1.85
C HIS A 80 13.66 2.93 3.13
N ASP A 81 14.53 3.86 3.54
CA ASP A 81 14.36 4.60 4.79
C ASP A 81 13.25 5.67 4.71
N ASP A 82 13.03 6.28 3.54
CA ASP A 82 11.94 7.25 3.32
C ASP A 82 10.57 6.62 2.97
N VAL A 83 10.39 5.32 3.23
CA VAL A 83 9.07 4.68 3.15
C VAL A 83 8.57 4.45 4.58
N ASP A 84 7.44 5.06 4.91
CA ASP A 84 6.89 5.06 6.27
C ASP A 84 6.05 3.80 6.56
N GLY A 85 5.42 3.23 5.52
CA GLY A 85 4.63 2.01 5.61
C GLY A 85 4.74 1.11 4.37
N LEU A 86 4.62 -0.19 4.56
CA LEU A 86 4.70 -1.17 3.48
C LEU A 86 3.55 -2.18 3.57
N TRP A 87 2.74 -2.28 2.51
CA TRP A 87 1.67 -3.27 2.40
C TRP A 87 2.06 -4.31 1.35
N VAL A 88 2.17 -5.59 1.74
CA VAL A 88 2.65 -6.66 0.85
C VAL A 88 1.63 -7.78 0.78
N PHE A 89 1.00 -7.93 -0.39
CA PHE A 89 0.07 -9.01 -0.70
C PHE A 89 0.64 -9.85 -1.83
N ALA A 90 1.67 -10.63 -1.47
CA ALA A 90 2.40 -11.52 -2.37
C ALA A 90 2.46 -12.94 -1.77
N ASP A 91 3.29 -13.80 -2.34
CA ASP A 91 3.59 -15.12 -1.78
C ASP A 91 4.24 -15.01 -0.38
N ALA A 92 4.24 -16.14 0.35
CA ALA A 92 4.71 -16.17 1.73
C ALA A 92 6.21 -15.83 1.88
N GLU A 93 7.04 -16.19 0.89
CA GLU A 93 8.48 -15.92 0.92
C GLU A 93 8.75 -14.42 0.75
N THR A 94 8.11 -13.78 -0.24
CA THR A 94 8.18 -12.34 -0.45
C THR A 94 7.70 -11.57 0.77
N CYS A 95 6.58 -11.98 1.37
CA CYS A 95 6.04 -11.37 2.58
C CYS A 95 7.03 -11.45 3.76
N ALA A 96 7.53 -12.66 4.06
CA ALA A 96 8.46 -12.87 5.17
C ALA A 96 9.77 -12.09 4.98
N LYS A 97 10.27 -12.04 3.74
CA LYS A 97 11.45 -11.25 3.41
C LYS A 97 11.21 -9.76 3.58
N ALA A 98 10.09 -9.23 3.10
CA ALA A 98 9.76 -7.81 3.25
C ALA A 98 9.63 -7.40 4.73
N GLU A 99 9.02 -8.24 5.56
CA GLU A 99 8.97 -8.02 7.01
C GLU A 99 10.37 -8.00 7.64
N ALA A 100 11.20 -9.00 7.32
CA ALA A 100 12.56 -9.11 7.85
C ALA A 100 13.48 -7.96 7.39
N GLU A 101 13.31 -7.47 6.16
CA GLU A 101 14.11 -6.39 5.60
C GLU A 101 13.64 -4.99 6.04
N SER A 102 12.42 -4.88 6.57
CA SER A 102 11.85 -3.61 7.08
C SER A 102 12.39 -3.18 8.45
N ILE A 103 13.30 -3.95 9.04
CA ILE A 103 13.87 -3.65 10.37
C ILE A 103 14.73 -2.38 10.42
N GLY A 104 15.20 -1.87 9.27
CA GLY A 104 16.12 -0.74 9.19
C GLY A 104 15.56 0.55 9.82
N ASN A 105 14.34 0.93 9.44
CA ASN A 105 13.63 2.08 9.98
C ASN A 105 12.39 1.70 10.81
N LEU A 106 12.15 0.39 11.02
CA LEU A 106 10.98 -0.15 11.71
C LEU A 106 9.64 0.33 11.11
N LYS A 107 9.60 0.57 9.80
CA LYS A 107 8.38 0.94 9.06
C LYS A 107 7.25 -0.07 9.34
N ARG A 108 6.02 0.43 9.32
CA ARG A 108 4.85 -0.41 9.60
C ARG A 108 4.58 -1.33 8.41
N VAL A 109 4.72 -2.64 8.61
CA VAL A 109 4.45 -3.64 7.56
C VAL A 109 3.07 -4.28 7.76
N TRP A 110 2.26 -4.33 6.70
CA TRP A 110 1.03 -5.09 6.65
C TRP A 110 1.12 -6.16 5.55
N SER A 111 1.16 -7.42 5.97
CA SER A 111 1.42 -8.56 5.11
C SER A 111 0.20 -9.46 4.97
N GLY A 112 -0.06 -9.93 3.75
CA GLY A 112 -1.02 -10.99 3.44
C GLY A 112 -0.52 -12.39 3.83
N ASN A 113 0.77 -12.55 4.18
CA ASN A 113 1.39 -13.81 4.60
C ASN A 113 1.18 -14.96 3.60
N GLY A 114 1.22 -14.67 2.30
CA GLY A 114 0.96 -15.67 1.25
C GLY A 114 -0.51 -16.05 1.08
N ARG A 115 -1.45 -15.41 1.79
CA ARG A 115 -2.89 -15.67 1.69
C ARG A 115 -3.53 -14.63 0.78
N SER A 116 -4.38 -15.10 -0.13
CA SER A 116 -5.25 -14.20 -0.88
C SER A 116 -6.46 -13.84 -0.02
N LEU A 117 -6.83 -12.57 -0.03
CA LEU A 117 -8.15 -12.12 0.38
C LEU A 117 -9.15 -12.42 -0.74
N ASP A 118 -10.43 -12.54 -0.39
CA ASP A 118 -11.51 -12.38 -1.35
C ASP A 118 -11.71 -10.89 -1.60
N TRP A 119 -11.10 -10.37 -2.66
CA TRP A 119 -11.10 -8.94 -2.98
C TRP A 119 -12.48 -8.39 -3.35
N ALA A 120 -13.45 -9.26 -3.64
CA ALA A 120 -14.84 -8.86 -3.90
C ALA A 120 -15.70 -8.84 -2.64
N SER A 121 -15.18 -9.33 -1.51
CA SER A 121 -15.89 -9.32 -0.23
C SER A 121 -15.81 -7.96 0.46
N ASP A 122 -16.80 -7.67 1.31
CA ASP A 122 -16.80 -6.46 2.16
C ASP A 122 -15.60 -6.41 3.13
N GLU A 123 -15.00 -7.57 3.45
CA GLU A 123 -13.80 -7.66 4.30
C GLU A 123 -12.55 -7.10 3.63
N ALA A 124 -12.51 -7.10 2.29
CA ALA A 124 -11.43 -6.52 1.50
C ALA A 124 -11.66 -5.03 1.18
N ALA A 125 -12.58 -4.39 1.91
CA ALA A 125 -12.92 -2.98 1.80
C ALA A 125 -13.19 -2.34 3.18
N GLY A 126 -13.31 -1.02 3.22
CA GLY A 126 -13.84 -0.28 4.37
C GLY A 126 -12.85 0.03 5.50
N ASP A 127 -13.38 0.13 6.72
CA ASP A 127 -12.69 0.72 7.89
C ASP A 127 -11.36 0.06 8.24
N ALA A 128 -11.22 -1.25 8.04
CA ALA A 128 -9.98 -1.95 8.35
C ALA A 128 -8.81 -1.41 7.54
N PHE A 129 -9.02 -1.10 6.25
CA PHE A 129 -8.00 -0.55 5.36
C PHE A 129 -7.71 0.91 5.69
N LEU A 130 -8.75 1.71 6.00
CA LEU A 130 -8.58 3.11 6.42
C LEU A 130 -7.76 3.20 7.71
N ARG A 131 -7.99 2.31 8.68
CA ARG A 131 -7.20 2.23 9.92
C ARG A 131 -5.74 1.87 9.67
N ARG A 132 -5.45 1.04 8.66
CA ARG A 132 -4.07 0.73 8.24
C ARG A 132 -3.38 1.89 7.53
N ALA A 133 -4.14 2.88 7.06
CA ALA A 133 -3.65 4.05 6.33
C ALA A 133 -3.45 5.29 7.23
N VAL A 134 -3.63 5.18 8.54
CA VAL A 134 -3.43 6.30 9.48
C VAL A 134 -2.62 5.93 10.70
N GLU A 135 -2.14 6.97 11.38
CA GLU A 135 -1.60 6.93 12.73
C GLU A 135 -2.49 7.71 13.71
N VAL A 136 -2.40 7.32 14.98
CA VAL A 136 -3.11 7.99 16.07
C VAL A 136 -2.18 9.01 16.72
N LYS A 137 -2.45 10.29 16.45
CA LYS A 137 -1.83 11.40 17.17
C LYS A 137 -2.78 11.92 18.24
N ASN A 138 -2.40 11.70 19.49
CA ASN A 138 -3.14 12.21 20.65
C ASN A 138 -2.60 13.60 21.01
N VAL A 139 -3.47 14.61 20.96
CA VAL A 139 -3.13 15.99 21.33
C VAL A 139 -3.83 16.32 22.64
N TRP A 140 -3.05 16.55 23.69
CA TRP A 140 -3.56 16.91 25.01
C TRP A 140 -3.63 18.42 25.10
N VAL A 141 -4.84 18.95 25.25
CA VAL A 141 -5.11 20.39 25.31
C VAL A 141 -5.59 20.72 26.72
N PRO A 142 -5.11 21.80 27.36
CA PRO A 142 -5.64 22.22 28.64
C PRO A 142 -7.16 22.39 28.56
N TYR A 143 -7.88 21.75 29.48
CA TYR A 143 -9.32 21.88 29.63
C TYR A 143 -9.58 22.28 31.09
N GLY A 144 -10.21 23.43 31.30
CA GLY A 144 -10.51 23.94 32.65
C GLY A 144 -11.76 23.26 33.20
N ASP A 145 -11.63 22.61 34.34
CA ASP A 145 -12.76 22.20 35.18
C ASP A 145 -13.20 23.35 36.10
#